data_AF-A0A951N3U5-F1
#
_entry.id   AF-A0A951N3U5-F1
#
_cell.length_a   1.000
_cell.length_b   1.000
_cell.length_c   1.000
_cell.angle_alpha   90.00
_cell.angle_beta   90.00
_cell.angle_gamma   90.00
#
_symmetry.space_group_name_H-M   'P 1'
#
loop_
_entity.id
_entity.type
_entity.pdbx_description
1 polymer ?
#
loop_
_entity_poly.entity_id
_entity_poly.type
_entity_poly.pdbx_seq_one_letter_code
_entity_poly.pdbx_strand_id
1 'polypeptide(L)'
;MNPPLPPAITPPVSPQNPQESSQPSVAHWRWWIFLLLLGSAPLLASLSGAGRAPDEAPQLPKSIPGLLLFCALQMGVFGVLWGGAWAFSRASKDQLFLRWRDGWKSIAWGALYSLALRLGIFVVALVVVVWVAIGLTALGYKPEQITALIEKNQPDVSKIFLPALQQKDPLYRFLLVTLVSFVVAGLREELWRAATLAGMLHLAPEHWSQKRKIGVALGVSSVLFGLGHVYQGPIGVALTGILGIGLGAIILRHRSIWPAVIAHGFFNAASFVALMLMRK
;
A
#
# COMPACT_ATOMS: atom_id res chain seq x y z
N MET A 1 22.91 -27.11 -73.72
CA MET A 1 23.44 -26.06 -72.82
C MET A 1 22.25 -25.41 -72.14
N ASN A 2 22.10 -25.59 -70.83
CA ASN A 2 21.00 -24.95 -70.09
C ASN A 2 21.38 -23.50 -69.75
N PRO A 3 20.44 -22.55 -69.77
CA PRO A 3 20.73 -21.16 -69.42
C PRO A 3 21.06 -21.03 -67.91
N PRO A 4 21.90 -20.05 -67.53
CA PRO A 4 22.27 -19.85 -66.13
C PRO A 4 21.08 -19.35 -65.31
N LEU A 5 20.95 -19.89 -64.10
CA LEU A 5 19.93 -19.48 -63.13
C LEU A 5 20.16 -18.01 -62.69
N PRO A 6 19.08 -17.23 -62.48
CA PRO A 6 19.19 -15.87 -61.96
C PRO A 6 19.72 -15.84 -60.52
N PRO A 7 20.42 -14.77 -60.12
CA PRO A 7 20.98 -14.64 -58.78
C PRO A 7 19.89 -14.62 -57.70
N ALA A 8 20.16 -15.30 -56.59
CA ALA A 8 19.25 -15.36 -55.44
C ALA A 8 19.02 -13.96 -54.86
N ILE A 9 17.76 -13.53 -54.81
CA ILE A 9 17.34 -12.31 -54.14
C ILE A 9 17.44 -12.56 -52.63
N THR A 10 18.45 -11.98 -51.98
CA THR A 10 18.52 -11.95 -50.52
C THR A 10 17.36 -11.11 -49.98
N PRO A 11 16.58 -11.60 -49.00
CA PRO A 11 15.52 -10.79 -48.41
C PRO A 11 16.11 -9.56 -47.70
N PRO A 12 15.39 -8.43 -47.68
CA PRO A 12 15.88 -7.23 -47.02
C PRO A 12 16.03 -7.49 -45.51
N VAL A 13 17.23 -7.20 -45.00
CA VAL A 13 17.50 -7.14 -43.56
C VAL A 13 16.57 -6.09 -42.96
N SER A 14 15.65 -6.51 -42.08
CA SER A 14 14.85 -5.55 -41.31
C SER A 14 15.77 -4.64 -40.51
N PRO A 15 15.60 -3.31 -40.58
CA PRO A 15 16.37 -2.41 -39.72
C PRO A 15 16.00 -2.69 -38.27
N GLN A 16 16.93 -3.29 -37.53
CA GLN A 16 16.85 -3.40 -36.08
C GLN A 16 16.74 -1.99 -35.50
N ASN A 17 15.66 -1.73 -34.76
CA ASN A 17 15.40 -0.46 -34.08
C ASN A 17 16.56 -0.14 -33.11
N PRO A 18 17.35 0.94 -33.29
CA PRO A 18 18.51 1.23 -32.44
C PRO A 18 18.17 1.79 -31.05
N GLN A 19 16.95 1.57 -30.52
CA GLN A 19 16.45 2.25 -29.32
C GLN A 19 15.83 1.31 -28.27
N GLU A 20 16.44 0.14 -28.03
CA GLU A 20 16.32 -0.47 -26.71
C GLU A 20 17.33 0.19 -25.77
N SER A 21 16.82 1.10 -24.94
CA SER A 21 17.61 1.89 -23.98
C SER A 21 18.52 1.01 -23.14
N SER A 22 19.83 1.23 -23.29
CA SER A 22 20.95 0.63 -22.56
C SER A 22 21.03 1.10 -21.11
N GLN A 23 20.00 0.83 -20.29
CA GLN A 23 20.16 0.94 -18.84
C GLN A 23 21.02 -0.24 -18.38
N PRO A 24 22.17 -0.01 -17.73
CA PRO A 24 23.02 -1.08 -17.25
C PRO A 24 22.24 -1.98 -16.28
N SER A 25 22.28 -3.29 -16.52
CA SER A 25 21.57 -4.25 -15.67
C SER A 25 22.20 -4.26 -14.28
N VAL A 26 21.43 -3.82 -13.29
CA VAL A 26 21.84 -3.87 -11.89
C VAL A 26 21.73 -5.31 -11.39
N ALA A 27 22.78 -5.82 -10.75
CA ALA A 27 22.81 -7.21 -10.28
C ALA A 27 21.65 -7.55 -9.33
N HIS A 28 21.08 -8.76 -9.46
CA HIS A 28 19.90 -9.19 -8.69
C HIS A 28 20.07 -9.12 -7.18
N TRP A 29 21.27 -9.39 -6.64
CA TRP A 29 21.50 -9.31 -5.19
C TRP A 29 21.26 -7.90 -4.62
N ARG A 30 21.48 -6.86 -5.42
CA ARG A 30 21.21 -5.46 -5.03
C ARG A 30 19.71 -5.20 -4.92
N TRP A 31 18.93 -5.81 -5.79
CA TRP A 31 17.47 -5.81 -5.72
C TRP A 31 16.93 -6.63 -4.55
N TRP A 32 17.59 -7.74 -4.19
CA TRP A 32 17.27 -8.46 -2.97
C TRP A 32 17.48 -7.60 -1.72
N ILE A 33 18.61 -6.89 -1.62
CA ILE A 33 18.84 -5.95 -0.52
C ILE A 33 17.76 -4.87 -0.49
N PHE A 34 17.46 -4.26 -1.63
CA PHE A 34 16.39 -3.26 -1.75
C PHE A 34 15.04 -3.79 -1.27
N LEU A 35 14.64 -4.99 -1.71
CA LEU A 35 13.38 -5.61 -1.33
C LEU A 35 13.36 -6.03 0.14
N LEU A 36 14.46 -6.54 0.68
CA LEU A 36 14.54 -6.93 2.09
C LEU A 36 14.49 -5.72 3.02
N LEU A 37 15.24 -4.65 2.71
CA LEU A 37 15.26 -3.43 3.52
C LEU A 37 13.90 -2.74 3.56
N LEU A 38 13.24 -2.59 2.41
CA LEU A 38 11.95 -1.90 2.34
C LEU A 38 10.78 -2.84 2.63
N GLY A 39 10.72 -4.01 2.01
CA GLY A 39 9.61 -4.95 2.14
C GLY A 39 9.41 -5.45 3.57
N SER A 40 10.46 -5.58 4.37
CA SER A 40 10.35 -5.99 5.79
C SER A 40 10.01 -4.84 6.74
N ALA A 41 10.09 -3.57 6.31
CA ALA A 41 9.95 -2.42 7.19
C ALA A 41 8.64 -2.40 8.02
N PRO A 42 7.45 -2.72 7.47
CA PRO A 42 6.22 -2.75 8.27
C PRO A 42 6.23 -3.85 9.34
N LEU A 43 6.87 -4.99 9.06
CA LEU A 43 7.01 -6.07 10.03
C LEU A 43 7.94 -5.67 11.17
N LEU A 44 9.08 -5.05 10.85
CA LEU A 44 10.02 -4.56 11.87
C LEU A 44 9.38 -3.46 12.74
N ALA A 45 8.62 -2.54 12.13
CA ALA A 45 7.85 -1.55 12.86
C ALA A 45 6.84 -2.21 13.81
N SER A 46 6.12 -3.22 13.34
CA SER A 46 5.15 -3.98 14.14
C SER A 46 5.80 -4.73 15.29
N LEU A 47 6.94 -5.40 15.06
CA LEU A 47 7.69 -6.14 16.07
C LEU A 47 8.31 -5.20 17.12
N SER A 48 8.75 -4.01 16.73
CA SER A 48 9.30 -3.02 17.68
C SER A 48 8.25 -2.48 18.67
N GLY A 49 6.97 -2.59 18.32
CA GLY A 49 5.85 -2.30 19.21
C GLY A 49 5.27 -3.52 19.92
N ALA A 50 5.59 -4.74 19.48
CA ALA A 50 5.09 -5.98 20.06
C ALA A 50 5.75 -6.24 21.42
N GLY A 51 4.95 -6.18 22.49
CA GLY A 51 5.41 -6.40 23.88
C GLY A 51 5.40 -5.14 24.76
N ARG A 52 5.07 -3.96 24.21
CA ARG A 52 4.76 -2.78 25.04
C ARG A 52 3.38 -2.93 25.68
N ALA A 53 3.22 -2.39 26.88
CA ALA A 53 1.92 -2.37 27.54
C ALA A 53 0.88 -1.63 26.64
N PRO A 54 -0.43 -1.96 26.71
CA PRO A 54 -1.46 -1.32 25.89
C PRO A 54 -1.48 0.22 25.98
N ASP A 55 -1.10 0.76 27.14
CA ASP A 55 -1.03 2.19 27.42
C ASP A 55 0.24 2.86 26.85
N GLU A 56 1.23 2.07 26.44
CA GLU A 56 2.50 2.49 25.84
C GLU A 56 2.53 2.33 24.30
N ALA A 57 1.40 1.93 23.70
CA ALA A 57 1.27 1.88 22.25
C ALA A 57 1.56 3.27 21.65
N PRO A 58 2.28 3.38 20.50
CA PRO A 58 2.60 4.66 19.91
C PRO A 58 1.32 5.46 19.58
N GLN A 59 1.05 6.51 20.35
CA GLN A 59 -0.07 7.43 20.11
C GLN A 59 0.40 8.62 19.29
N LEU A 60 -0.48 9.17 18.47
CA LEU A 60 -0.21 10.46 17.83
C LEU A 60 -0.02 11.55 18.90
N PRO A 61 0.98 12.43 18.78
CA PRO A 61 1.21 13.50 19.75
C PRO A 61 0.00 14.43 19.86
N LYS A 62 -0.35 14.85 21.08
CA LYS A 62 -1.55 15.66 21.34
C LYS A 62 -1.41 17.14 21.00
N SER A 63 -0.20 17.62 20.72
CA SER A 63 0.10 19.02 20.42
C SER A 63 0.47 19.21 18.95
N ILE A 64 0.23 20.41 18.39
CA ILE A 64 0.61 20.75 17.02
C ILE A 64 2.13 20.64 16.80
N PRO A 65 3.01 21.22 17.65
CA PRO A 65 4.46 21.06 17.46
C PRO A 65 4.90 19.60 17.55
N GLY A 66 4.31 18.83 18.47
CA GLY A 66 4.58 17.40 18.59
C GLY A 66 4.18 16.63 17.34
N LEU A 67 3.00 16.92 16.78
CA LEU A 67 2.50 16.28 15.56
C LEU A 67 3.40 16.59 14.36
N LEU A 68 3.81 17.86 14.19
CA LEU A 68 4.71 18.27 13.11
C LEU A 68 6.08 17.59 13.25
N LEU A 69 6.65 17.56 14.45
CA LEU A 69 7.91 16.87 14.72
C LEU A 69 7.79 15.36 14.45
N PHE A 70 6.69 14.73 14.87
CA PHE A 70 6.42 13.33 14.59
C PHE A 70 6.36 13.06 13.07
N CYS A 71 5.60 13.86 12.33
CA CYS A 71 5.54 13.75 10.86
C CYS A 71 6.93 13.91 10.23
N ALA A 72 7.70 14.92 10.66
CA ALA A 72 9.04 15.17 10.14
C ALA A 72 10.01 14.00 10.43
N LEU A 73 10.00 13.46 11.65
CA LEU A 73 10.82 12.32 12.04
C LEU A 73 10.44 11.05 11.27
N GLN A 74 9.14 10.76 11.14
CA GLN A 74 8.64 9.60 10.39
C GLN A 74 9.06 9.67 8.92
N MET A 75 8.90 10.84 8.28
CA MET A 75 9.30 11.05 6.89
C MET A 75 10.82 11.05 6.72
N GLY A 76 11.56 11.62 7.68
CA GLY A 76 13.02 11.65 7.65
C GLY A 76 13.64 10.26 7.78
N VAL A 77 13.23 9.48 8.78
CA VAL A 77 13.70 8.10 8.98
C VAL A 77 13.34 7.23 7.79
N PHE A 78 12.09 7.31 7.30
CA PHE A 78 11.70 6.59 6.10
C PHE A 78 12.50 7.02 4.87
N GLY A 79 12.75 8.32 4.70
CA GLY A 79 13.53 8.86 3.58
C GLY A 79 14.97 8.36 3.57
N VAL A 80 15.62 8.25 4.74
CA VAL A 80 16.96 7.66 4.87
C VAL A 80 16.94 6.18 4.49
N LEU A 81 15.99 5.41 5.04
CA LEU A 81 15.85 3.98 4.71
C LEU A 81 15.58 3.77 3.22
N TRP A 82 14.65 4.54 2.65
CA TRP A 82 14.26 4.47 1.25
C TRP A 82 15.40 4.88 0.32
N GLY A 83 16.09 5.99 0.61
CA GLY A 83 17.25 6.45 -0.14
C GLY A 83 18.41 5.46 -0.08
N GLY A 84 18.68 4.89 1.10
CA GLY A 84 19.69 3.85 1.31
C GLY A 84 19.37 2.59 0.50
N ALA A 85 18.15 2.08 0.58
CA ALA A 85 17.71 0.94 -0.23
C ALA A 85 17.79 1.25 -1.73
N TRP A 86 17.30 2.41 -2.17
CA TRP A 86 17.34 2.84 -3.56
C TRP A 86 18.77 2.92 -4.11
N ALA A 87 19.75 3.32 -3.29
CA ALA A 87 21.15 3.35 -3.71
C ALA A 87 21.69 1.98 -4.14
N PHE A 88 21.15 0.88 -3.59
CA PHE A 88 21.45 -0.48 -4.04
C PHE A 88 20.79 -0.77 -5.39
N SER A 89 19.47 -0.65 -5.52
CA SER A 89 18.76 -1.04 -6.76
C SER A 89 19.00 -0.08 -7.93
N ARG A 90 19.33 1.19 -7.66
CA ARG A 90 19.38 2.28 -8.65
C ARG A 90 18.11 2.33 -9.51
N ALA A 91 16.97 1.93 -8.92
CA ALA A 91 15.73 1.77 -9.66
C ALA A 91 15.29 3.09 -10.29
N SER A 92 14.85 3.03 -11.54
CA SER A 92 14.38 4.19 -12.28
C SER A 92 13.01 4.66 -11.78
N LYS A 93 12.63 5.90 -12.11
CA LYS A 93 11.30 6.43 -11.81
C LYS A 93 10.17 5.58 -12.41
N ASP A 94 10.41 4.93 -13.54
CA ASP A 94 9.42 4.04 -14.17
C ASP A 94 9.30 2.70 -13.43
N GLN A 95 10.43 2.11 -13.03
CA GLN A 95 10.43 0.87 -12.24
C GLN A 95 9.74 1.05 -10.89
N LEU A 96 9.87 2.24 -10.29
CA LEU A 96 9.25 2.59 -9.02
C LEU A 96 7.87 3.25 -9.18
N PHE A 97 7.31 3.31 -10.39
CA PHE A 97 5.99 3.90 -10.67
C PHE A 97 5.85 5.38 -10.24
N LEU A 98 6.96 6.14 -10.16
CA LEU A 98 6.97 7.51 -9.64
C LEU A 98 6.53 8.57 -10.66
N ARG A 99 6.35 8.21 -11.93
CA ARG A 99 5.97 9.19 -12.95
C ARG A 99 4.55 9.68 -12.74
N TRP A 100 4.38 11.00 -12.74
CA TRP A 100 3.07 11.65 -12.76
C TRP A 100 2.45 11.57 -14.17
N ARG A 101 1.79 10.44 -14.47
CA ARG A 101 1.30 10.13 -15.84
C ARG A 101 -0.02 10.80 -16.19
N ASP A 102 -0.96 10.88 -15.26
CA ASP A 102 -2.36 11.27 -15.58
C ASP A 102 -2.68 12.74 -15.31
N GLY A 103 -1.70 13.58 -14.97
CA GLY A 103 -1.94 14.99 -14.70
C GLY A 103 -2.93 15.20 -13.54
N TRP A 104 -3.79 16.20 -13.65
CA TRP A 104 -4.84 16.44 -12.66
C TRP A 104 -5.82 15.26 -12.51
N LYS A 105 -5.94 14.38 -13.52
CA LYS A 105 -6.84 13.22 -13.46
C LYS A 105 -6.43 12.24 -12.37
N SER A 106 -5.16 12.19 -11.98
CA SER A 106 -4.73 11.39 -10.81
C SER A 106 -5.49 11.78 -9.54
N ILE A 107 -5.85 13.06 -9.39
CA ILE A 107 -6.63 13.55 -8.24
C ILE A 107 -8.07 13.05 -8.33
N ALA A 108 -8.71 13.22 -9.48
CA ALA A 108 -10.08 12.76 -9.71
C ALA A 108 -10.19 11.24 -9.53
N TRP A 109 -9.26 10.48 -10.12
CA TRP A 109 -9.20 9.02 -9.96
C TRP A 109 -8.94 8.64 -8.51
N GLY A 110 -8.02 9.32 -7.82
CA GLY A 110 -7.75 9.05 -6.40
C GLY A 110 -9.01 9.22 -5.54
N ALA A 111 -9.74 10.32 -5.73
CA ALA A 111 -11.00 10.55 -5.01
C ALA A 111 -12.05 9.46 -5.31
N LEU A 112 -12.23 9.10 -6.59
CA LEU A 112 -13.18 8.06 -6.99
C LEU A 112 -12.78 6.68 -6.45
N TYR A 113 -11.50 6.34 -6.51
CA TYR A 113 -10.98 5.09 -5.97
C TYR A 113 -11.12 5.04 -4.45
N SER A 114 -10.88 6.13 -3.73
CA SER A 114 -11.14 6.17 -2.28
C SER A 114 -12.58 5.78 -1.96
N LEU A 115 -13.55 6.34 -2.67
CA LEU A 115 -14.96 5.98 -2.51
C LEU A 115 -15.21 4.50 -2.86
N ALA A 116 -14.71 4.05 -4.01
CA ALA A 116 -14.87 2.67 -4.46
C ALA A 116 -14.26 1.65 -3.48
N LEU A 117 -13.07 1.95 -2.93
CA LEU A 117 -12.40 1.10 -1.95
C LEU A 117 -13.19 1.02 -0.64
N ARG A 118 -13.74 2.14 -0.16
CA ARG A 118 -14.62 2.15 1.04
C ARG A 118 -15.84 1.28 0.83
N LEU A 119 -16.54 1.45 -0.29
CA LEU A 119 -17.71 0.64 -0.62
C LEU A 119 -17.34 -0.84 -0.78
N GLY A 120 -16.25 -1.14 -1.46
CA GLY A 120 -15.75 -2.51 -1.63
C GLY A 120 -15.41 -3.17 -0.29
N ILE A 121 -14.69 -2.47 0.58
CA ILE A 121 -14.34 -2.96 1.92
C ILE A 121 -15.61 -3.17 2.76
N PHE A 122 -16.57 -2.23 2.72
CA PHE A 122 -17.85 -2.38 3.42
C PHE A 122 -18.61 -3.62 2.94
N VAL A 123 -18.72 -3.82 1.63
CA VAL A 123 -19.39 -5.01 1.05
C VAL A 123 -18.69 -6.29 1.48
N VAL A 124 -17.35 -6.34 1.39
CA VAL A 124 -16.59 -7.53 1.80
C VAL A 124 -16.75 -7.80 3.29
N ALA A 125 -16.66 -6.78 4.14
CA ALA A 125 -16.87 -6.92 5.58
C ALA A 125 -18.28 -7.44 5.89
N LEU A 126 -19.31 -6.89 5.24
CA LEU A 126 -20.69 -7.33 5.40
C LEU A 126 -20.87 -8.79 4.99
N VAL A 127 -20.35 -9.17 3.83
CA VAL A 127 -20.39 -10.56 3.33
C VAL A 127 -19.71 -11.50 4.32
N VAL A 128 -18.50 -11.17 4.79
CA VAL A 128 -17.77 -11.99 5.77
C VAL A 128 -18.55 -12.12 7.07
N VAL A 129 -19.09 -11.02 7.61
CA VAL A 129 -19.88 -11.05 8.86
C VAL A 129 -21.12 -11.93 8.70
N VAL A 130 -21.85 -11.80 7.59
CA VAL A 130 -23.04 -12.63 7.31
C VAL A 130 -22.66 -14.10 7.18
N TRP A 131 -21.61 -14.44 6.43
CA TRP A 131 -21.15 -15.82 6.28
C TRP A 131 -20.70 -16.43 7.61
N VAL A 132 -19.95 -15.69 8.42
CA VAL A 132 -19.52 -16.13 9.75
C VAL A 132 -20.72 -16.33 10.66
N ALA A 133 -21.70 -15.41 10.66
CA ALA A 133 -22.91 -15.54 11.47
C ALA A 133 -23.74 -16.76 11.07
N ILE A 134 -23.91 -17.02 9.76
CA ILE A 134 -24.59 -18.22 9.25
C ILE A 134 -23.84 -19.48 9.68
N GLY A 135 -22.52 -19.52 9.51
CA GLY A 135 -21.70 -20.67 9.89
C GLY A 135 -21.76 -20.97 11.39
N LEU A 136 -21.65 -19.94 12.24
CA LEU A 136 -21.75 -20.11 13.70
C LEU A 136 -23.15 -20.54 14.13
N THR A 137 -24.20 -20.00 13.51
CA THR A 137 -25.58 -20.43 13.77
C THR A 137 -25.77 -21.89 13.39
N ALA A 138 -25.23 -22.34 12.25
CA ALA A 138 -25.27 -23.73 11.83
C ALA A 138 -24.49 -24.67 12.79
N LEU A 139 -23.49 -24.14 13.50
CA LEU A 139 -22.76 -24.84 14.57
C LEU A 139 -23.45 -24.78 15.95
N GLY A 140 -24.65 -24.19 16.03
CA GLY A 140 -25.45 -24.12 17.26
C GLY A 140 -25.13 -22.95 18.18
N TYR A 141 -24.34 -21.96 17.73
CA TYR A 141 -24.12 -20.74 18.50
C TYR A 141 -25.40 -19.89 18.54
N LYS A 142 -25.70 -19.33 19.73
CA LYS A 142 -26.84 -18.43 19.91
C LYS A 142 -26.51 -17.01 19.39
N PRO A 143 -27.52 -16.22 18.97
CA PRO A 143 -27.30 -14.85 18.49
C PRO A 143 -26.48 -13.98 19.46
N GLU A 144 -26.69 -14.10 20.77
CA GLU A 144 -25.97 -13.30 21.77
C GLU A 144 -24.47 -13.63 21.80
N GLN A 145 -24.12 -14.92 21.61
CA GLN A 145 -22.73 -15.37 21.56
C GLN A 145 -22.03 -14.88 20.29
N ILE A 146 -22.75 -14.86 19.16
CA ILE A 146 -22.23 -14.35 17.89
C ILE A 146 -22.00 -12.84 17.99
N THR A 147 -22.96 -12.09 18.53
CA THR A 147 -22.83 -10.65 18.74
C THR A 147 -21.65 -10.33 19.67
N ALA A 148 -21.52 -11.05 20.79
CA ALA A 148 -20.40 -10.88 21.71
C ALA A 148 -19.04 -11.18 21.03
N LEU A 149 -18.99 -12.17 20.13
CA LEU A 149 -17.78 -12.47 19.36
C LEU A 149 -17.45 -11.36 18.36
N ILE A 150 -18.44 -10.80 17.67
CA ILE A 150 -18.25 -9.69 16.73
C ILE A 150 -17.76 -8.45 17.49
N GLU A 151 -18.40 -8.11 18.61
CA GLU A 151 -18.02 -6.97 19.46
C GLU A 151 -16.59 -7.11 19.98
N LYS A 152 -16.22 -8.29 20.48
CA LYS A 152 -14.87 -8.57 20.99
C LYS A 152 -13.78 -8.40 19.93
N ASN A 153 -14.09 -8.67 18.66
CA ASN A 153 -13.10 -8.65 17.57
C ASN A 153 -13.16 -7.39 16.70
N GLN A 154 -13.93 -6.36 17.08
CA GLN A 154 -13.98 -5.13 16.29
C GLN A 154 -12.58 -4.50 16.14
N PRO A 155 -12.25 -3.92 14.97
CA PRO A 155 -10.97 -3.27 14.75
C PRO A 155 -10.71 -2.18 15.79
N ASP A 156 -9.62 -2.32 16.54
CA ASP A 156 -9.25 -1.36 17.57
C ASP A 156 -8.35 -0.26 16.99
N VAL A 157 -8.94 0.51 16.07
CA VAL A 157 -8.31 1.74 15.56
C VAL A 157 -8.40 2.88 16.58
N SER A 158 -9.20 2.70 17.62
CA SER A 158 -9.50 3.72 18.60
C SER A 158 -8.25 4.03 19.42
N LYS A 159 -7.58 3.05 20.02
CA LYS A 159 -6.49 3.30 20.99
C LYS A 159 -5.37 4.24 20.51
N ILE A 160 -5.01 4.19 19.23
CA ILE A 160 -3.92 5.02 18.68
C ILE A 160 -4.39 6.42 18.29
N PHE A 161 -5.58 6.52 17.70
CA PHE A 161 -6.09 7.77 17.14
C PHE A 161 -7.03 8.52 18.09
N LEU A 162 -7.62 7.87 19.11
CA LEU A 162 -8.59 8.46 20.02
C LEU A 162 -8.09 9.74 20.70
N PRO A 163 -6.85 9.79 21.24
CA PRO A 163 -6.35 10.97 21.93
C PRO A 163 -6.12 12.15 20.97
N ALA A 164 -5.75 11.85 19.73
CA ALA A 164 -5.62 12.84 18.66
C ALA A 164 -6.99 13.32 18.15
N LEU A 165 -7.96 12.42 18.01
CA LEU A 165 -9.33 12.72 17.60
C LEU A 165 -10.10 13.55 18.64
N GLN A 166 -9.70 13.49 19.92
CA GLN A 166 -10.26 14.32 21.00
C GLN A 166 -9.82 15.78 20.94
N GLN A 167 -8.79 16.11 20.16
CA GLN A 167 -8.35 17.50 20.03
C GLN A 167 -9.44 18.34 19.35
N LYS A 168 -9.77 19.48 19.97
CA LYS A 168 -10.77 20.44 19.46
C LYS A 168 -10.18 21.51 18.55
N ASP A 169 -8.87 21.68 18.58
CA ASP A 169 -8.16 22.69 17.79
C ASP A 169 -8.37 22.44 16.27
N PRO A 170 -8.88 23.43 15.52
CA PRO A 170 -9.16 23.28 14.10
C PRO A 170 -7.89 23.08 13.26
N LEU A 171 -6.77 23.70 13.63
CA LEU A 171 -5.49 23.53 12.95
C LEU A 171 -4.95 22.11 13.18
N TYR A 172 -5.05 21.58 14.40
CA TYR A 172 -4.67 20.21 14.67
C TYR A 172 -5.48 19.21 13.81
N ARG A 173 -6.80 19.38 13.74
CA ARG A 173 -7.68 18.54 12.90
C ARG A 173 -7.37 18.68 11.42
N PHE A 174 -7.09 19.89 10.96
CA PHE A 174 -6.67 20.15 9.59
C PHE A 174 -5.38 19.37 9.27
N LEU A 175 -4.39 19.36 10.15
CA LEU A 175 -3.15 18.59 9.98
C LEU A 175 -3.39 17.08 9.95
N LEU A 176 -4.32 16.55 10.75
CA LEU A 176 -4.70 15.12 10.67
C LEU A 176 -5.28 14.76 9.30
N VAL A 177 -6.25 15.56 8.84
CA VAL A 177 -6.99 15.32 7.58
C VAL A 177 -6.10 15.56 6.35
N THR A 178 -5.08 16.41 6.46
CA THR A 178 -4.17 16.74 5.35
C THR A 178 -2.81 16.06 5.50
N LEU A 179 -1.91 16.62 6.32
CA LEU A 179 -0.53 16.19 6.45
C LEU A 179 -0.41 14.70 6.84
N VAL A 180 -1.10 14.27 7.89
CA VAL A 180 -1.03 12.88 8.34
C VAL A 180 -1.63 11.95 7.31
N SER A 181 -2.82 12.26 6.81
CA SER A 181 -3.55 11.39 5.89
C SER A 181 -2.84 11.25 4.54
N PHE A 182 -2.41 12.34 3.92
CA PHE A 182 -1.87 12.33 2.55
C PHE A 182 -0.35 12.14 2.50
N VAL A 183 0.40 12.67 3.46
CA VAL A 183 1.88 12.62 3.41
C VAL A 183 2.38 11.42 4.20
N VAL A 184 2.04 11.35 5.50
CA VAL A 184 2.58 10.31 6.38
C VAL A 184 1.98 8.95 6.08
N ALA A 185 0.67 8.86 5.88
CA ALA A 185 0.04 7.59 5.52
C ALA A 185 0.06 7.39 4.00
N GLY A 186 -0.62 8.27 3.23
CA GLY A 186 -0.76 8.11 1.78
C GLY A 186 0.57 8.03 1.02
N LEU A 187 1.40 9.06 1.06
CA LEU A 187 2.63 9.11 0.26
C LEU A 187 3.67 8.09 0.73
N ARG A 188 3.99 8.07 2.02
CA ARG A 188 5.01 7.18 2.58
C ARG A 188 4.69 5.71 2.34
N GLU A 189 3.45 5.29 2.61
CA GLU A 189 3.07 3.88 2.52
C GLU A 189 2.94 3.41 1.07
N GLU A 190 2.49 4.28 0.16
CA GLU A 190 2.46 3.93 -1.26
C GLU A 190 3.86 3.99 -1.91
N LEU A 191 4.80 4.81 -1.42
CA LEU A 191 6.21 4.72 -1.79
C LEU A 191 6.82 3.37 -1.36
N TRP A 192 6.49 2.91 -0.15
CA TRP A 192 6.87 1.58 0.32
C TRP A 192 6.26 0.48 -0.56
N ARG A 193 4.97 0.60 -0.90
CA ARG A 193 4.27 -0.39 -1.73
C ARG A 193 4.87 -0.46 -3.13
N ALA A 194 5.12 0.69 -3.74
CA ALA A 194 5.72 0.77 -5.07
C ALA A 194 7.12 0.15 -5.10
N ALA A 195 7.94 0.39 -4.07
CA ALA A 195 9.24 -0.24 -3.93
C ALA A 195 9.12 -1.76 -3.79
N THR A 196 8.22 -2.24 -2.93
CA THR A 196 7.99 -3.68 -2.73
C THR A 196 7.51 -4.36 -4.01
N LEU A 197 6.52 -3.77 -4.71
CA LEU A 197 6.05 -4.25 -6.01
C LEU A 197 7.17 -4.26 -7.05
N ALA A 198 7.95 -3.19 -7.15
CA ALA A 198 9.07 -3.07 -8.08
C ALA A 198 10.12 -4.17 -7.84
N GLY A 199 10.53 -4.36 -6.59
CA GLY A 199 11.49 -5.40 -6.21
C GLY A 199 10.99 -6.80 -6.52
N MET A 200 9.74 -7.10 -6.16
CA MET A 200 9.13 -8.40 -6.44
C MET A 200 8.96 -8.67 -7.94
N LEU A 201 8.53 -7.69 -8.71
CA LEU A 201 8.36 -7.84 -10.16
C LEU A 201 9.71 -7.98 -10.87
N HIS A 202 10.73 -7.26 -10.41
CA HIS A 202 12.09 -7.37 -10.96
C HIS A 202 12.73 -8.73 -10.66
N LEU A 203 12.57 -9.24 -9.43
CA LEU A 203 13.17 -10.50 -8.99
C LEU A 203 12.34 -11.73 -9.36
N ALA A 204 11.17 -11.55 -9.96
CA ALA A 204 10.30 -12.66 -10.30
C ALA A 204 10.95 -13.57 -11.36
N PRO A 205 10.85 -14.90 -11.22
CA PRO A 205 11.46 -15.83 -12.17
C PRO A 205 11.02 -15.57 -13.62
N GLU A 206 11.96 -15.64 -14.56
CA GLU A 206 11.69 -15.30 -15.97
C GLU A 206 10.59 -16.17 -16.59
N HIS A 207 10.56 -17.46 -16.25
CA HIS A 207 9.57 -18.43 -16.72
C HIS A 207 8.14 -18.18 -16.18
N TRP A 208 7.94 -17.25 -15.24
CA TRP A 208 6.59 -16.93 -14.77
C TRP A 208 5.84 -16.06 -15.78
N SER A 209 4.58 -16.41 -16.02
CA SER A 209 3.68 -15.54 -16.78
C SER A 209 3.50 -14.19 -16.08
N GLN A 210 3.27 -13.14 -16.86
CA GLN A 210 3.09 -11.79 -16.31
C GLN A 210 1.95 -11.71 -15.27
N LYS A 211 0.86 -12.46 -15.50
CA LYS A 211 -0.26 -12.55 -14.55
C LYS A 211 0.18 -13.15 -13.22
N ARG A 212 1.02 -14.19 -13.24
CA ARG A 212 1.56 -14.81 -12.03
C ARG A 212 2.48 -13.85 -11.27
N LYS A 213 3.40 -13.17 -11.97
CA LYS A 213 4.30 -12.16 -11.36
C LYS A 213 3.50 -11.06 -10.64
N ILE A 214 2.50 -10.52 -11.32
CA ILE A 214 1.61 -9.50 -10.75
C ILE A 214 0.82 -10.04 -9.57
N GLY A 215 0.20 -11.21 -9.69
CA GLY A 215 -0.61 -11.81 -8.63
C GLY A 215 0.18 -12.06 -7.35
N VAL A 216 1.39 -12.61 -7.47
CA VAL A 216 2.28 -12.85 -6.32
C VAL A 216 2.77 -11.53 -5.72
N ALA A 217 3.23 -10.57 -6.54
CA ALA A 217 3.68 -9.28 -6.03
C ALA A 217 2.56 -8.52 -5.29
N LEU A 218 1.36 -8.51 -5.86
CA LEU A 218 0.19 -7.89 -5.24
C LEU A 218 -0.21 -8.59 -3.94
N GLY A 219 -0.28 -9.92 -3.95
CA GLY A 219 -0.66 -10.71 -2.78
C GLY A 219 0.31 -10.50 -1.61
N VAL A 220 1.62 -10.67 -1.85
CA VAL A 220 2.63 -10.54 -0.79
C VAL A 220 2.70 -9.11 -0.27
N SER A 221 2.72 -8.09 -1.13
CA SER A 221 2.73 -6.70 -0.66
C SER A 221 1.49 -6.35 0.15
N SER A 222 0.32 -6.90 -0.18
CA SER A 222 -0.91 -6.69 0.57
C SER A 222 -0.91 -7.39 1.93
N VAL A 223 -0.39 -8.62 2.00
CA VAL A 223 -0.21 -9.35 3.27
C VAL A 223 0.77 -8.61 4.18
N LEU A 224 1.93 -8.20 3.67
CA LEU A 224 2.91 -7.44 4.45
C LEU A 224 2.34 -6.11 4.93
N PHE A 225 1.51 -5.46 4.10
CA PHE A 225 0.83 -4.22 4.48
C PHE A 225 -0.15 -4.44 5.63
N GLY A 226 -1.00 -5.47 5.55
CA GLY A 226 -1.91 -5.85 6.65
C GLY A 226 -1.15 -6.21 7.93
N LEU A 227 -0.09 -7.00 7.84
CA LEU A 227 0.75 -7.37 8.98
C LEU A 227 1.49 -6.17 9.60
N GLY A 228 1.77 -5.13 8.82
CA GLY A 228 2.23 -3.83 9.33
C GLY A 228 1.26 -3.14 10.28
N HIS A 229 0.01 -3.62 10.34
CA HIS A 229 -1.09 -3.04 11.08
C HIS A 229 -1.66 -3.98 12.15
N VAL A 230 -0.84 -4.91 12.67
CA VAL A 230 -1.23 -5.85 13.74
C VAL A 230 -1.84 -5.19 14.97
N TYR A 231 -1.48 -3.93 15.24
CA TYR A 231 -2.05 -3.14 16.32
C TYR A 231 -3.56 -2.89 16.19
N GLN A 232 -4.14 -3.04 14.99
CA GLN A 232 -5.59 -2.86 14.74
C GLN A 232 -6.41 -4.11 15.11
N GLY A 233 -5.76 -5.20 15.53
CA GLY A 233 -6.39 -6.51 15.76
C GLY A 233 -6.60 -7.31 14.47
N PRO A 234 -7.00 -8.60 14.57
CA PRO A 234 -7.04 -9.51 13.43
C PRO A 234 -7.97 -9.06 12.29
N ILE A 235 -9.14 -8.51 12.61
CA ILE A 235 -10.07 -7.97 11.60
C ILE A 235 -9.45 -6.73 10.94
N GLY A 236 -8.82 -5.84 11.70
CA GLY A 236 -8.13 -4.66 11.16
C GLY A 236 -7.00 -5.04 10.19
N VAL A 237 -6.17 -6.03 10.55
CA VAL A 237 -5.13 -6.60 9.69
C VAL A 237 -5.72 -7.11 8.37
N ALA A 238 -6.80 -7.88 8.42
CA ALA A 238 -7.46 -8.42 7.24
C ALA A 238 -8.02 -7.31 6.34
N LEU A 239 -8.77 -6.36 6.91
CA LEU A 239 -9.37 -5.25 6.17
C LEU A 239 -8.31 -4.34 5.54
N THR A 240 -7.22 -4.06 6.28
CA THR A 240 -6.10 -3.28 5.78
C THR A 240 -5.32 -4.04 4.69
N GLY A 241 -5.19 -5.36 4.79
CA GLY A 241 -4.67 -6.19 3.71
C GLY A 241 -5.51 -6.10 2.44
N ILE A 242 -6.85 -6.15 2.57
CA ILE A 242 -7.79 -5.98 1.44
C ILE A 242 -7.67 -4.58 0.82
N LEU A 243 -7.55 -3.54 1.64
CA LEU A 243 -7.23 -2.18 1.17
C LEU A 243 -5.92 -2.17 0.39
N GLY A 244 -4.89 -2.87 0.88
CA GLY A 244 -3.60 -3.04 0.21
C GLY A 244 -3.69 -3.66 -1.19
N ILE A 245 -4.60 -4.62 -1.39
CA ILE A 245 -4.87 -5.20 -2.72
C ILE A 245 -5.41 -4.13 -3.66
N GLY A 246 -6.39 -3.34 -3.19
CA GLY A 246 -6.98 -2.27 -3.99
C GLY A 246 -5.97 -1.19 -4.38
N LEU A 247 -5.19 -0.70 -3.41
CA LEU A 247 -4.16 0.32 -3.65
C LEU A 247 -3.05 -0.20 -4.57
N GLY A 248 -2.56 -1.42 -4.35
CA GLY A 248 -1.57 -2.05 -5.23
C GLY A 248 -2.09 -2.25 -6.66
N ALA A 249 -3.35 -2.64 -6.83
CA ALA A 249 -3.98 -2.78 -8.14
C ALA A 249 -4.07 -1.43 -8.87
N ILE A 250 -4.35 -0.33 -8.16
CA ILE A 250 -4.36 1.03 -8.74
C ILE A 250 -2.98 1.41 -9.26
N ILE A 251 -1.91 1.17 -8.49
CA ILE A 251 -0.52 1.43 -8.93
C ILE A 251 -0.22 0.67 -10.23
N LEU A 252 -0.55 -0.61 -10.28
CA LEU A 252 -0.28 -1.46 -11.44
C LEU A 252 -1.12 -1.08 -12.66
N ARG A 253 -2.38 -0.68 -12.45
CA ARG A 253 -3.33 -0.22 -13.49
C ARG A 253 -2.84 1.06 -14.17
N HIS A 254 -2.39 2.03 -13.39
CA HIS A 254 -1.98 3.35 -13.89
C HIS A 254 -0.48 3.44 -14.20
N ARG A 255 0.30 2.45 -13.76
CA ARG A 255 1.77 2.49 -13.75
C ARG A 255 2.31 3.78 -13.12
N SER A 256 1.63 4.19 -12.05
CA SER A 256 1.82 5.45 -11.35
C SER A 256 1.35 5.31 -9.90
N ILE A 257 2.14 5.77 -8.93
CA ILE A 257 1.75 5.75 -7.52
C ILE A 257 0.67 6.79 -7.19
N TRP A 258 0.58 7.86 -7.97
CA TRP A 258 -0.14 9.07 -7.55
C TRP A 258 -1.64 8.88 -7.35
N PRO A 259 -2.37 8.16 -8.23
CA PRO A 259 -3.77 7.85 -7.96
C PRO A 259 -3.95 7.06 -6.65
N ALA A 260 -3.03 6.14 -6.32
CA ALA A 260 -3.07 5.36 -5.08
C ALA A 260 -2.74 6.21 -3.85
N VAL A 261 -1.71 7.07 -3.92
CA VAL A 261 -1.35 8.04 -2.85
C VAL A 261 -2.55 8.90 -2.50
N ILE A 262 -3.24 9.42 -3.52
CA ILE A 262 -4.39 10.31 -3.33
C ILE A 262 -5.61 9.53 -2.82
N ALA A 263 -5.87 8.34 -3.36
CA ALA A 263 -6.94 7.46 -2.88
C ALA A 263 -6.75 7.09 -1.41
N HIS A 264 -5.53 6.69 -1.04
CA HIS A 264 -5.18 6.37 0.34
C HIS A 264 -5.30 7.60 1.25
N GLY A 265 -4.82 8.76 0.82
CA GLY A 265 -4.98 10.02 1.55
C GLY A 265 -6.45 10.35 1.83
N PHE A 266 -7.32 10.29 0.82
CA PHE A 266 -8.76 10.47 1.01
C PHE A 266 -9.39 9.36 1.87
N PHE A 267 -8.88 8.12 1.78
CA PHE A 267 -9.34 7.01 2.63
C PHE A 267 -9.04 7.26 4.11
N ASN A 268 -7.92 7.89 4.44
CA ASN A 268 -7.60 8.21 5.84
C ASN A 268 -8.31 9.49 6.29
N ALA A 269 -8.29 10.53 5.44
CA ALA A 269 -8.93 11.81 5.71
C ALA A 269 -10.42 11.67 6.04
N ALA A 270 -11.20 11.00 5.18
CA ALA A 270 -12.63 10.84 5.44
C ALA A 270 -12.92 9.87 6.59
N SER A 271 -12.00 8.97 6.95
CA SER A 271 -12.15 8.11 8.14
C SER A 271 -11.95 8.93 9.41
N PHE A 272 -10.96 9.83 9.45
CA PHE A 272 -10.82 10.79 10.55
C PHE A 272 -12.04 11.71 10.67
N VAL A 273 -12.53 12.26 9.55
CA VAL A 273 -13.73 13.10 9.56
C VAL A 273 -14.94 12.33 10.08
N ALA A 274 -15.19 11.11 9.60
CA ALA A 274 -16.29 10.28 10.07
C ALA A 274 -16.21 10.03 11.58
N LEU A 275 -15.02 9.66 12.09
CA LEU A 275 -14.82 9.46 13.53
C LEU A 275 -15.00 10.73 14.37
N MET A 276 -14.63 11.90 13.83
CA MET A 276 -14.90 13.19 14.50
C MET A 276 -16.40 13.51 14.55
N LEU A 277 -17.16 13.14 13.52
CA LEU A 277 -18.60 13.40 13.43
C LEU A 277 -19.44 12.42 14.26
N MET A 278 -19.06 11.15 14.32
CA MET A 278 -19.75 10.10 15.08
C MET A 278 -19.61 10.27 16.60
N ARG A 279 -18.67 11.11 17.07
CA ARG A 279 -18.41 11.39 18.49
C ARG A 279 -19.11 12.66 19.00
N LYS A 280 -20.16 13.12 18.32
CA LYS A 280 -21.07 14.13 18.88
C LYS A 280 -21.90 13.54 20.01
#